data_AF-A0A137R0H5-F1
#
_entry.id   AF-A0A137R0H5-F1
#
_cell.length_a   1.000
_cell.length_b   1.000
_cell.length_c   1.000
_cell.angle_alpha   90.00
_cell.angle_beta   90.00
_cell.angle_gamma   90.00
#
_symmetry.space_group_name_H-M   'P 1'
#
loop_
_entity.id
_entity.type
_entity.pdbx_description
1 polymer ?
#
loop_
_entity_poly.entity_id
_entity_poly.type
_entity_poly.pdbx_seq_one_letter_code
_entity_poly.pdbx_strand_id
1 'polypeptide(L)'
;MIENDYPVPSYMADVFQKPEGWVETSQPMELTVEQKKNTPKQRVFAIDCEMCLTEDGKALTRVCVVDFHTGIVVYDQLVKPAKPITDYLTRYNYIPLRLKFTFHSSL
;
A
#
# COMPACT_ATOMS: atom_id res chain seq x y z
N MET A 1 14.17 -5.17 -6.26
CA MET A 1 12.81 -5.68 -6.60
C MET A 1 12.90 -7.11 -7.09
N ILE A 2 13.62 -7.38 -8.18
CA ILE A 2 13.83 -8.74 -8.69
C ILE A 2 14.59 -9.62 -7.68
N GLU A 3 15.64 -9.08 -7.05
CA GLU A 3 16.46 -9.79 -6.04
C GLU A 3 15.70 -10.22 -4.78
N ASN A 4 14.51 -9.66 -4.54
CA ASN A 4 13.67 -9.98 -3.38
C ASN A 4 12.41 -10.75 -3.79
N ASP A 5 12.41 -11.37 -4.99
CA ASP A 5 11.29 -12.13 -5.56
C ASP A 5 9.97 -11.34 -5.66
N TYR A 6 10.02 -10.00 -5.75
CA TYR A 6 8.82 -9.21 -6.00
C TYR A 6 8.35 -9.45 -7.44
N PRO A 7 7.04 -9.67 -7.66
CA PRO A 7 6.49 -9.81 -8.99
C PRO A 7 6.71 -8.52 -9.76
N VAL A 8 7.29 -8.65 -10.96
CA VAL A 8 7.46 -7.56 -11.91
C VAL A 8 6.56 -7.84 -13.11
N PRO A 9 5.98 -6.81 -13.75
CA PRO A 9 5.14 -7.03 -14.93
C PRO A 9 5.88 -7.84 -15.99
N SER A 10 5.17 -8.74 -16.68
CA SER A 10 5.81 -9.67 -17.61
C SER A 10 6.53 -8.98 -18.79
N TYR A 11 6.16 -7.74 -19.10
CA TYR A 11 6.83 -6.94 -20.12
C TYR A 11 8.15 -6.30 -19.66
N MET A 12 8.46 -6.31 -18.36
CA MET A 12 9.68 -5.71 -17.80
C MET A 12 10.80 -6.71 -17.52
N ALA A 13 10.49 -8.02 -17.48
CA ALA A 13 11.49 -9.05 -17.25
C ALA A 13 11.08 -10.38 -17.89
N ASP A 14 12.02 -11.01 -18.59
CA ASP A 14 11.83 -12.33 -19.22
C ASP A 14 11.66 -13.47 -18.21
N VAL A 15 11.95 -13.19 -16.93
CA VAL A 15 12.03 -14.19 -15.85
C VAL A 15 10.68 -14.41 -15.16
N PHE A 16 9.78 -13.42 -15.15
CA PHE A 16 8.51 -13.54 -14.44
C PHE A 16 7.41 -14.11 -15.36
N GLN A 17 6.95 -15.31 -15.03
CA GLN A 17 5.75 -15.89 -15.66
C GLN A 17 4.53 -15.58 -14.79
N LYS A 18 3.56 -14.87 -15.39
CA LYS A 18 2.30 -14.51 -14.74
C LYS A 18 1.57 -15.77 -14.24
N PRO A 19 1.33 -15.94 -12.93
CA PRO A 19 0.64 -17.11 -12.43
C PRO A 19 -0.84 -17.15 -12.85
N GLU A 20 -1.44 -18.33 -12.83
CA GLU A 20 -2.85 -18.52 -13.21
C GLU A 20 -3.77 -17.69 -12.30
N GLY A 21 -4.76 -17.01 -12.91
CA GLY A 21 -5.70 -16.14 -12.20
C GLY A 21 -5.18 -14.73 -11.89
N TRP A 22 -3.90 -14.42 -12.11
CA TRP A 22 -3.36 -13.08 -11.92
C TRP A 22 -3.71 -12.16 -13.09
N VAL A 23 -4.00 -10.89 -12.75
CA VAL A 23 -4.25 -9.81 -13.71
C VAL A 23 -3.06 -8.86 -13.68
N GLU A 24 -2.59 -8.47 -14.86
CA GLU A 24 -1.52 -7.49 -15.01
C GLU A 24 -2.03 -6.26 -15.73
N THR A 25 -1.48 -5.09 -15.37
CA THR A 25 -1.70 -3.86 -16.12
C THR A 25 -1.08 -4.02 -17.50
N SER A 26 -1.85 -3.71 -18.54
CA SER A 26 -1.36 -3.72 -19.92
C SER A 26 -0.11 -2.86 -20.08
N GLN A 27 0.82 -3.30 -20.93
CA GLN A 27 2.00 -2.52 -21.28
C GLN A 27 1.58 -1.09 -21.69
N PRO A 28 2.22 -0.04 -21.15
CA PRO A 28 1.92 1.32 -21.57
C PRO A 28 2.19 1.45 -23.07
N MET A 29 1.17 1.82 -23.85
CA MET A 29 1.41 2.20 -25.25
C MET A 29 2.27 3.47 -25.29
N GLU A 30 3.28 3.49 -26.14
CA GLU A 30 4.00 4.73 -26.45
C GLU A 30 3.08 5.65 -27.25
N LEU A 31 2.33 6.48 -26.54
CA LEU A 31 1.46 7.49 -27.12
C LEU A 31 2.25 8.76 -27.43
N THR A 32 1.92 9.42 -28.54
CA THR A 32 2.44 10.76 -28.83
C THR A 32 2.00 11.75 -27.75
N VAL A 33 2.70 12.89 -27.63
CA VAL A 33 2.38 13.95 -26.63
C VAL A 33 0.92 14.42 -26.76
N GLU A 34 0.40 14.48 -27.98
CA GLU A 34 -0.98 14.87 -28.28
C GLU A 34 -2.00 13.81 -27.85
N GLN A 35 -1.69 12.53 -28.10
CA GLN A 35 -2.54 11.41 -27.67
C GLN A 35 -2.56 11.27 -26.14
N LYS A 36 -1.44 11.52 -25.46
CA LYS A 36 -1.38 11.52 -23.98
C LYS A 36 -2.30 12.56 -23.35
N LYS A 37 -2.49 13.73 -24.00
CA LYS A 37 -3.42 14.77 -23.49
C LYS A 37 -4.88 14.35 -23.56
N ASN A 38 -5.26 13.56 -24.56
CA ASN A 38 -6.64 13.13 -24.80
C ASN A 38 -6.98 11.77 -24.20
N THR A 39 -6.00 11.07 -23.62
CA THR A 39 -6.22 9.76 -23.00
C THR A 39 -6.70 9.97 -21.56
N PRO A 40 -7.83 9.36 -21.14
CA PRO A 40 -8.28 9.43 -19.77
C PRO A 40 -7.20 8.83 -18.85
N LYS A 41 -6.75 9.59 -17.87
CA LYS A 41 -5.80 9.11 -16.87
C LYS A 41 -6.46 8.00 -16.05
N GLN A 42 -5.78 6.87 -15.92
CA GLN A 42 -6.18 5.82 -14.98
C GLN A 42 -6.14 6.39 -13.55
N ARG A 43 -7.14 6.06 -12.73
CA ARG A 43 -7.11 6.40 -11.31
C ARG A 43 -6.16 5.45 -10.60
N VAL A 44 -5.09 5.98 -10.06
CA VAL A 44 -4.04 5.22 -9.37
C VAL A 44 -3.89 5.79 -7.97
N PHE A 45 -3.88 4.90 -6.98
CA PHE A 45 -3.70 5.26 -5.58
C PHE A 45 -2.52 4.47 -5.01
N ALA A 46 -1.68 5.16 -4.24
CA ALA A 46 -0.67 4.52 -3.40
C ALA A 46 -1.30 4.25 -2.03
N ILE A 47 -1.09 3.06 -1.48
CA ILE A 47 -1.53 2.67 -0.15
C ILE A 47 -0.31 2.28 0.67
N ASP A 48 -0.24 2.80 1.89
CA ASP A 48 0.73 2.39 2.89
C ASP A 48 0.02 2.04 4.20
N CYS A 49 0.49 0.99 4.86
CA CYS A 49 -0.15 0.40 6.02
C CYS A 49 0.87 0.18 7.13
N GLU A 50 0.55 0.67 8.33
CA GLU A 50 1.33 0.39 9.53
C GLU A 50 0.64 -0.72 10.32
N MET A 51 1.43 -1.65 10.85
CA MET A 51 0.92 -2.84 11.54
C MET A 51 1.55 -3.01 12.93
N CYS A 52 0.91 -3.78 13.78
CA CYS A 52 1.42 -4.25 15.07
C CYS A 52 1.26 -5.77 15.17
N LEU A 53 1.73 -6.37 16.26
CA LEU A 53 1.44 -7.76 16.62
C LEU A 53 0.34 -7.82 17.69
N THR A 54 -0.52 -8.81 17.55
CA THR A 54 -1.52 -9.25 18.52
C THR A 54 -1.34 -10.76 18.76
N GLU A 55 -2.19 -11.36 19.61
CA GLU A 55 -2.22 -12.81 19.78
C GLU A 55 -2.52 -13.59 18.49
N ASP A 56 -3.24 -12.97 17.54
CA ASP A 56 -3.62 -13.56 16.25
C ASP A 56 -2.59 -13.26 15.13
N GLY A 57 -1.47 -12.60 15.44
CA GLY A 57 -0.43 -12.23 14.48
C GLY A 57 -0.44 -10.74 14.12
N LYS A 58 -0.11 -10.41 12.86
CA LYS A 58 -0.03 -8.99 12.42
C LYS A 58 -1.42 -8.38 12.29
N ALA A 59 -1.60 -7.18 12.84
CA ALA A 59 -2.85 -6.42 12.77
C ALA A 59 -2.62 -4.97 12.31
N LEU A 60 -3.58 -4.41 11.56
CA LEU A 60 -3.52 -3.04 11.03
C LEU A 60 -3.70 -1.99 12.13
N THR A 61 -2.88 -0.94 12.12
CA THR A 61 -2.95 0.18 13.08
C THR A 61 -3.10 1.55 12.41
N ARG A 62 -2.67 1.70 11.15
CA ARG A 62 -2.90 2.90 10.34
C ARG A 62 -2.94 2.53 8.87
N VAL A 63 -3.74 3.23 8.11
CA VAL A 63 -3.76 3.15 6.65
C VAL A 63 -3.74 4.57 6.08
N CYS A 64 -2.86 4.79 5.10
CA CYS A 64 -2.72 6.03 4.36
C CYS A 64 -2.90 5.73 2.86
N VAL A 65 -3.71 6.54 2.19
CA VAL A 65 -3.98 6.44 0.76
C VAL A 65 -3.74 7.81 0.13
N VAL A 66 -2.97 7.82 -0.95
CA VAL A 66 -2.57 9.01 -1.67
C VAL A 66 -2.95 8.85 -3.14
N ASP A 67 -3.56 9.88 -3.73
CA ASP A 67 -3.77 9.93 -5.17
C ASP A 67 -2.43 10.12 -5.89
N PHE A 68 -2.09 9.19 -6.79
CA PHE A 68 -0.77 9.16 -7.42
C PHE A 68 -0.49 10.38 -8.31
N HIS A 69 -1.53 10.93 -8.96
CA HIS A 69 -1.34 12.03 -9.92
C HIS A 69 -1.19 13.38 -9.23
N THR A 70 -1.88 13.57 -8.11
CA THR A 70 -1.92 14.84 -7.38
C THR A 70 -0.99 14.85 -6.17
N GLY A 71 -0.61 13.68 -5.64
CA GLY A 71 0.11 13.55 -4.38
C GLY A 71 -0.72 13.88 -3.15
N ILE A 72 -2.03 14.11 -3.31
CA ILE A 72 -2.91 14.49 -2.20
C ILE A 72 -3.30 13.24 -1.41
N VAL A 73 -3.21 13.34 -0.08
CA VAL A 73 -3.72 12.32 0.84
C VAL A 73 -5.25 12.33 0.75
N VAL A 74 -5.82 11.22 0.29
CA VAL A 74 -7.27 11.05 0.16
C VAL A 74 -7.88 10.29 1.34
N TYR A 75 -7.05 9.54 2.07
CA TYR A 75 -7.47 8.83 3.28
C TYR A 75 -6.26 8.64 4.21
N ASP A 76 -6.39 9.01 5.47
CA ASP A 76 -5.38 8.73 6.49
C ASP A 76 -6.10 8.51 7.82
N GLN A 77 -6.10 7.27 8.31
CA GLN A 77 -6.87 6.88 9.48
C GLN A 77 -6.10 5.93 10.39
N LEU A 78 -6.30 6.13 11.68
CA LEU A 78 -5.83 5.22 12.73
C LEU A 78 -6.87 4.14 12.95
N VAL A 79 -6.42 2.89 13.05
CA VAL A 79 -7.27 1.70 13.19
C VAL A 79 -6.99 1.07 14.54
N LYS A 80 -8.03 0.81 15.33
CA LYS A 80 -7.91 0.04 16.58
C LYS A 80 -7.99 -1.45 16.24
N PRO A 81 -6.96 -2.25 16.50
CA PRO A 81 -7.03 -3.69 16.33
C PRO A 81 -8.13 -4.31 17.21
N ALA A 82 -8.75 -5.37 16.73
CA ALA A 82 -9.80 -6.07 17.48
C ALA A 82 -9.29 -6.71 18.79
N LYS A 83 -8.01 -7.11 18.79
CA LYS A 83 -7.32 -7.71 19.94
C LYS A 83 -6.30 -6.75 20.53
N PRO A 84 -5.95 -6.91 21.83
CA PRO A 84 -4.88 -6.14 22.44
C PRO A 84 -3.56 -6.30 21.69
N ILE A 85 -2.83 -5.19 21.59
CA ILE A 85 -1.51 -5.15 20.96
C ILE A 85 -0.49 -5.74 21.91
N THR A 86 0.23 -6.76 21.46
CA THR A 86 1.32 -7.41 22.21
C THR A 86 2.68 -6.77 21.90
N ASP A 87 2.91 -6.35 20.65
CA ASP A 87 4.09 -5.59 20.23
C ASP A 87 3.71 -4.55 19.17
N TYR A 88 4.14 -3.31 19.38
CA TYR A 88 3.87 -2.19 18.47
C TYR A 88 4.81 -2.13 17.26
N LEU A 89 5.87 -2.96 17.21
CA LEU A 89 6.84 -2.99 16.11
C LEU A 89 7.46 -1.63 15.76
N THR A 90 7.59 -0.73 16.74
CA THR A 90 8.01 0.68 16.54
C THR A 90 9.42 0.87 15.97
N ARG A 91 10.23 -0.20 15.91
CA ARG A 91 11.55 -0.18 15.26
C ARG A 91 11.45 -0.27 13.73
N TYR A 92 10.42 -0.94 13.22
CA TYR A 92 10.26 -1.25 11.81
C TYR A 92 9.19 -0.38 11.15
N ASN A 93 8.19 -0.01 11.94
CA ASN A 93 7.03 0.74 11.51
C ASN A 93 7.17 2.11 12.17
N TYR A 94 7.30 3.18 11.39
CA TYR A 94 7.53 4.55 11.88
C TYR A 94 6.29 5.14 12.59
N ILE A 95 5.51 4.28 13.24
CA ILE A 95 4.41 4.55 14.16
C ILE A 95 4.94 5.49 15.25
N PRO A 96 4.50 6.76 15.28
CA PRO A 96 4.86 7.66 16.35
C PRO A 96 4.30 7.13 17.67
N LEU A 97 5.05 7.23 18.77
CA LEU A 97 4.64 6.86 20.14
C LEU A 97 3.25 7.40 20.53
N ARG A 98 2.75 8.45 19.87
CA ARG A 98 1.42 9.03 20.04
C ARG A 98 0.27 8.02 19.82
N LEU A 99 0.46 7.02 18.97
CA LEU A 99 -0.50 5.92 18.77
C LEU A 99 -0.70 5.05 20.02
N LYS A 100 0.26 5.02 20.95
CA LYS A 100 0.12 4.32 22.25
C LYS A 100 -0.93 4.98 23.16
N PHE A 101 -1.18 6.27 22.98
CA PHE A 101 -2.03 7.06 23.87
C PHE A 101 -3.44 7.31 23.32
N THR A 102 -3.67 7.20 22.01
CA THR A 102 -4.97 7.56 21.40
C THR A 102 -6.01 6.43 21.45
N PHE A 103 -5.62 5.17 21.66
CA PHE A 103 -6.57 4.04 21.73
C PHE A 103 -7.08 3.71 23.14
N HIS A 104 -6.66 4.45 24.18
CA HIS A 104 -7.22 4.30 25.52
C HIS A 104 -8.64 4.88 25.57
N SER A 105 -9.60 3.96 25.70
CA SER A 105 -11.00 4.10 26.13
C SER A 105 -11.88 5.13 25.41
N SER A 106 -12.69 4.63 24.49
CA SER A 106 -14.09 5.05 24.37
C SER A 106 -14.93 3.82 24.76
N LEU A 107 -15.31 3.78 26.05
CA LEU A 107 -16.52 3.12 26.51
C LEU A 107 -17.63 4.17 26.47
#